data_AF-A0A0R1WQT8-F1
#
_entry.id   AF-A0A0R1WQT8-F1
#
_cell.length_a   1.000
_cell.length_b   1.000
_cell.length_c   1.000
_cell.angle_alpha   90.00
_cell.angle_beta   90.00
_cell.angle_gamma   90.00
#
_symmetry.space_group_name_H-M   'P 1'
#
loop_
_entity.id
_entity.type
_entity.pdbx_description
1 polymer ?
#
loop_
_entity_poly.entity_id
_entity_poly.type
_entity_poly.pdbx_seq_one_letter_code
_entity_poly.pdbx_strand_id
1 'polypeptide(L)'
;MSKRQILIGGAFAIGLFLMAGYTIDNRGFHSGIYGILGSILLVIAYLGAFWPQIKAGDRHARRLACWLAALLGLIIILDIAEALLA
;
A
#
# COMPACT_ATOMS: atom_id res chain seq x y z
N MET A 1 20.52 -3.39 13.13
CA MET A 1 19.62 -2.90 12.06
C MET A 1 20.13 -1.57 11.55
N SER A 2 20.08 -1.31 10.24
CA SER A 2 20.46 0.00 9.70
C SER A 2 19.34 1.02 9.92
N LYS A 3 19.65 2.31 10.05
CA LYS A 3 18.65 3.40 10.16
C LYS A 3 17.60 3.33 9.04
N ARG A 4 18.02 2.94 7.84
CA ARG A 4 17.15 2.71 6.68
C ARG A 4 16.12 1.61 6.91
N GLN A 5 16.50 0.48 7.52
CA GLN A 5 15.58 -0.61 7.84
C GLN A 5 14.53 -0.20 8.89
N ILE A 6 14.93 0.61 9.87
CA ILE A 6 14.00 1.13 10.88
C ILE A 6 12.99 2.10 10.24
N LEU A 7 13.44 3.00 9.36
CA LEU A 7 12.56 3.90 8.62
C LEU A 7 11.57 3.14 7.72
N ILE A 8 12.05 2.13 7.00
CA ILE A 8 11.19 1.31 6.12
C ILE A 8 10.19 0.49 6.94
N GLY A 9 10.63 -0.11 8.05
CA GLY A 9 9.75 -0.84 8.97
C GLY A 9 8.69 0.07 9.59
N GLY A 10 9.07 1.28 9.99
CA GLY A 10 8.14 2.30 10.48
C GLY A 10 7.15 2.74 9.41
N ALA A 11 7.61 3.02 8.18
CA ALA A 11 6.74 3.36 7.06
C ALA A 11 5.75 2.24 6.74
N PHE A 12 6.18 0.98 6.80
CA PHE A 12 5.31 -0.18 6.61
C PHE A 12 4.25 -0.28 7.72
N ALA A 13 4.64 -0.12 8.98
CA ALA A 13 3.72 -0.16 10.12
C ALA A 13 2.69 0.98 10.07
N ILE A 14 3.13 2.20 9.76
CA ILE A 14 2.24 3.36 9.57
C ILE A 14 1.31 3.11 8.37
N GLY A 15 1.84 2.58 7.27
CA GLY A 15 1.04 2.23 6.09
C GLY A 15 -0.06 1.22 6.40
N LEU A 16 0.25 0.17 7.17
CA LEU A 16 -0.72 -0.81 7.63
C LEU A 16 -1.78 -0.17 8.54
N PHE A 17 -1.35 0.68 9.49
CA PHE A 17 -2.26 1.36 10.40
C PHE A 17 -3.23 2.29 9.65
N LEU A 18 -2.73 3.06 8.68
CA LEU A 18 -3.56 3.93 7.84
C LEU A 18 -4.49 3.12 6.92
N MET A 19 -4.01 2.00 6.38
CA MET A 19 -4.83 1.10 5.55
C MET A 19 -5.94 0.43 6.38
N ALA A 20 -5.75 0.20 7.68
CA ALA A 20 -6.82 -0.25 8.56
C ALA A 20 -7.95 0.79 8.73
N GLY A 21 -7.77 2.01 8.24
CA GLY A 21 -8.82 3.01 8.09
C GLY A 21 -9.85 2.70 7.01
N TYR A 22 -9.62 1.70 6.15
CA TYR A 22 -10.68 1.14 5.31
C TYR A 22 -11.73 0.46 6.19
N THR A 23 -12.88 1.09 6.31
CA THR A 23 -14.05 0.54 7.00
C THR A 23 -15.06 0.05 5.98
N ILE A 24 -15.56 -1.17 6.18
CA ILE A 24 -16.73 -1.70 5.46
C ILE A 24 -17.93 -1.44 6.36
N ASP A 25 -18.78 -0.48 6.00
CA ASP A 25 -20.04 -0.22 6.70
C ASP A 25 -21.22 -0.46 5.74
N ASN A 26 -22.45 -0.40 6.25
CA ASN A 26 -23.69 -0.54 5.47
C ASN A 26 -23.85 0.51 4.36
N ARG A 27 -22.98 1.53 4.31
CA ARG A 27 -22.90 2.55 3.25
C ARG A 27 -21.89 2.21 2.14
N GLY A 28 -21.10 1.15 2.33
CA GLY A 28 -20.15 0.59 1.38
C GLY A 28 -18.68 0.60 1.88
N PHE A 29 -17.74 0.44 0.95
CA PHE A 29 -16.30 0.45 1.14
C PHE A 29 -15.73 1.88 1.06
N HIS A 30 -15.48 2.50 2.22
CA HIS A 30 -14.98 3.86 2.33
C HIS A 30 -13.87 3.97 3.39
N SER A 31 -12.76 4.62 3.02
CA SER A 31 -11.60 4.89 3.91
C SER A 31 -11.33 6.39 4.14
N GLY A 32 -11.84 7.22 3.24
CA GLY A 32 -11.37 8.59 3.09
C GLY A 32 -9.89 8.66 2.66
N ILE A 33 -9.27 9.83 2.78
CA ILE A 33 -7.89 10.07 2.29
C ILE A 33 -6.84 9.17 2.96
N TYR A 34 -7.08 8.71 4.19
CA TYR A 34 -6.06 8.01 4.98
C TYR A 34 -5.73 6.61 4.46
N GLY A 35 -6.70 5.80 4.03
CA GLY A 35 -6.41 4.48 3.46
C GLY A 35 -5.82 4.56 2.05
N ILE A 36 -6.10 5.61 1.27
CA ILE A 36 -5.36 5.89 0.01
C ILE A 36 -3.88 6.15 0.32
N LEU A 37 -3.60 7.03 1.30
CA LEU A 37 -2.23 7.32 1.73
C LEU A 37 -1.52 6.07 2.29
N GLY A 38 -2.23 5.27 3.10
CA GLY A 38 -1.71 4.00 3.64
C GLY A 38 -1.34 3.02 2.54
N SER A 39 -2.19 2.90 1.52
CA SER A 39 -1.96 2.05 0.35
C SER A 39 -0.72 2.47 -0.44
N ILE A 40 -0.57 3.76 -0.73
CA ILE A 40 0.62 4.29 -1.41
C ILE A 40 1.89 4.06 -0.56
N LEU A 41 1.80 4.31 0.75
CA LEU A 41 2.91 4.15 1.67
C LEU A 41 3.39 2.69 1.76
N LEU A 42 2.47 1.72 1.71
CA LEU A 42 2.81 0.29 1.68
C LEU A 42 3.57 -0.13 0.42
N VAL A 43 3.17 0.38 -0.75
CA VAL A 43 3.89 0.14 -2.00
C VAL A 43 5.31 0.71 -1.92
N ILE A 44 5.46 1.95 -1.45
CA ILE A 44 6.77 2.60 -1.31
C ILE A 44 7.64 1.87 -0.29
N ALA A 45 7.06 1.44 0.84
CA ALA A 45 7.78 0.68 1.87
C ALA A 45 8.29 -0.66 1.32
N TYR A 46 7.46 -1.39 0.55
CA TYR A 46 7.86 -2.64 -0.10
C TYR A 46 8.99 -2.40 -1.12
N LEU A 47 8.82 -1.42 -2.01
CA LEU A 47 9.84 -1.05 -2.99
C LEU A 47 11.14 -0.65 -2.30
N GLY A 48 11.09 0.11 -1.20
CA GLY A 48 12.24 0.47 -0.40
C GLY A 48 12.92 -0.72 0.26
N ALA A 49 12.16 -1.64 0.85
CA ALA A 49 12.67 -2.83 1.51
C ALA A 49 13.43 -3.74 0.52
N PHE A 50 12.83 -3.97 -0.64
CA PHE A 50 13.30 -4.94 -1.63
C PHE A 50 13.98 -4.30 -2.86
N TRP A 51 14.28 -2.99 -2.80
CA TRP A 51 14.94 -2.25 -3.88
C TRP A 51 16.18 -2.94 -4.46
N PRO A 52 17.13 -3.47 -3.64
CA PRO A 52 18.32 -4.12 -4.16
C PRO A 52 18.01 -5.36 -5.00
N GLN A 53 16.99 -6.13 -4.62
CA GLN A 53 16.59 -7.37 -5.32
C GLN A 53 15.84 -7.04 -6.60
N ILE A 54 14.96 -6.03 -6.56
CA ILE A 54 14.28 -5.49 -7.75
C ILE A 54 15.29 -4.96 -8.76
N LYS A 55 16.35 -4.27 -8.29
CA LYS A 55 17.45 -3.77 -9.13
C LYS A 55 18.32 -4.90 -9.68
N ALA A 56 18.54 -5.96 -8.89
CA ALA A 56 19.26 -7.16 -9.31
C ALA A 56 18.49 -8.02 -10.34
N GLY A 57 17.27 -7.62 -10.72
CA GLY A 57 16.47 -8.33 -11.71
C GLY A 57 15.71 -9.53 -11.15
N ASP A 58 15.54 -9.62 -9.83
CA ASP A 58 14.74 -10.67 -9.22
C ASP A 58 13.28 -10.56 -9.68
N ARG A 59 12.85 -11.57 -10.45
CA ARG A 59 11.50 -11.64 -11.02
C ARG A 59 10.45 -11.82 -9.93
N HIS A 60 10.78 -12.49 -8.83
CA HIS A 60 9.84 -12.74 -7.75
C HIS A 60 9.54 -11.45 -6.99
N ALA A 61 10.59 -10.71 -6.58
CA ALA A 61 10.44 -9.40 -5.92
C ALA A 61 9.68 -8.39 -6.80
N ARG A 62 9.97 -8.35 -8.10
CA ARG A 62 9.24 -7.50 -9.06
C ARG A 62 7.77 -7.91 -9.20
N ARG A 63 7.50 -9.20 -9.33
CA ARG A 63 6.13 -9.71 -9.47
C ARG A 63 5.30 -9.41 -8.22
N LEU A 64 5.88 -9.58 -7.04
CA LEU A 64 5.23 -9.20 -5.77
C LEU A 64 4.98 -7.69 -5.69
N ALA A 65 5.95 -6.85 -6.07
CA ALA A 65 5.73 -5.41 -6.14
C ALA A 65 4.58 -5.03 -7.09
N CYS A 66 4.52 -5.66 -8.28
CA CYS A 66 3.43 -5.46 -9.23
C CYS A 66 2.08 -5.93 -8.66
N TRP A 67 2.01 -7.11 -8.04
CA TRP A 67 0.77 -7.59 -7.42
C TRP A 67 0.31 -6.71 -6.26
N LEU A 68 1.25 -6.28 -5.41
CA LEU A 68 0.94 -5.37 -4.30
C LEU A 68 0.40 -4.03 -4.84
N ALA A 69 1.07 -3.44 -5.82
CA ALA A 69 0.61 -2.20 -6.45
C ALA A 69 -0.72 -2.36 -7.17
N ALA A 70 -0.94 -3.48 -7.87
CA ALA A 70 -2.19 -3.76 -8.56
C ALA A 70 -3.36 -3.94 -7.57
N LEU A 71 -3.15 -4.70 -6.49
CA LEU A 71 -4.19 -4.95 -5.49
C LEU A 71 -4.53 -3.68 -4.71
N LEU A 72 -3.52 -2.93 -4.26
CA LEU A 72 -3.73 -1.65 -3.58
C LEU A 72 -4.30 -0.59 -4.51
N GLY A 73 -3.88 -0.57 -5.78
CA GLY A 73 -4.46 0.30 -6.81
C GLY A 73 -5.92 -0.02 -7.08
N LEU A 74 -6.29 -1.31 -7.15
CA LEU A 74 -7.68 -1.74 -7.28
C LEU A 74 -8.53 -1.27 -6.09
N ILE A 75 -8.03 -1.42 -4.88
CA ILE A 75 -8.70 -0.95 -3.66
C ILE A 75 -8.96 0.57 -3.71
N ILE A 76 -7.95 1.35 -4.11
CA ILE A 76 -8.10 2.81 -4.27
C ILE A 76 -9.15 3.14 -5.35
N ILE A 77 -9.15 2.43 -6.48
CA ILE A 77 -10.13 2.65 -7.55
C ILE A 77 -11.54 2.37 -7.05
N LEU A 78 -11.75 1.31 -6.29
CA LEU A 78 -13.05 0.96 -5.71
C LEU A 78 -13.52 2.05 -4.72
N ASP A 79 -12.65 2.53 -3.84
CA ASP A 79 -12.96 3.62 -2.89
C ASP A 79 -13.37 4.92 -3.62
N ILE A 80 -12.63 5.30 -4.67
CA ILE A 80 -12.95 6.49 -5.48
C ILE A 80 -14.27 6.28 -6.25
N ALA A 81 -14.46 5.11 -6.86
CA ALA A 81 -15.68 4.81 -7.61
C ALA A 81 -16.92 4.88 -6.71
N GLU A 82 -16.81 4.34 -5.49
CA GLU A 82 -17.88 4.42 -4.51
C GLU A 82 -18.15 5.86 -4.07
N ALA A 83 -17.11 6.64 -3.79
CA ALA A 83 -17.26 8.06 -3.44
C ALA A 83 -17.89 8.92 -4.55
N LEU A 84 -17.78 8.51 -5.82
CA LEU A 84 -18.41 9.18 -6.97
C LEU A 84 -19.84 8.72 -7.25
N LEU A 85 -20.20 7.49 -6.86
CA LEU A 85 -21.52 6.89 -7.09
C LEU A 85 -22.49 7.10 -5.92
N ALA A 86 -21.97 7.43 -4.73
CA ALA A 86 -22.74 7.78 -3.54
C ALA A 86 -23.32 9.20 -3.61
#